data_AF-A0A3B9KJR8-F1
#
_entry.id   AF-A0A3B9KJR8-F1
#
_cell.length_a   1.000
_cell.length_b   1.000
_cell.length_c   1.000
_cell.angle_alpha   90.00
_cell.angle_beta   90.00
_cell.angle_gamma   90.00
#
_symmetry.space_group_name_H-M   'P 1'
#
loop_
_entity.id
_entity.type
_entity.pdbx_description
1 polymer ?
#
loop_
_entity_poly.entity_id
_entity_poly.type
_entity_poly.pdbx_seq_one_letter_code
_entity_poly.pdbx_strand_id
1 'polypeptide(L)'
;MDFESLSEKLRRMGIQIGVQKPLESPKQLRRPIETVIPGREIQTNFGSLFSLGHSYPQDYLHGRQPVLPQHPIYGLARWSRVPELEQKNLDQFIFLDTETTGLSGGTGTMAFMVGVARFQGERLAMEQFFLRNPAEEAALLAGLEKFCDGMAAVVTYNGKSFDIPILNTR
;
A
#
# COMPACT_ATOMS: atom_id res chain seq x y z
N MET A 1 -23.07 -28.66 20.48
CA MET A 1 -22.10 -29.62 19.90
C MET A 1 -21.02 -29.82 20.94
N ASP A 2 -20.83 -31.07 21.35
CA ASP A 2 -20.00 -31.43 22.50
C ASP A 2 -18.54 -31.61 22.07
N PHE A 3 -17.72 -30.58 22.29
CA PHE A 3 -16.34 -30.50 21.80
C PHE A 3 -15.41 -31.53 22.44
N GLU A 4 -15.70 -31.96 23.67
CA GLU A 4 -14.91 -32.97 24.38
C GLU A 4 -15.00 -34.33 23.68
N SER A 5 -16.22 -34.74 23.31
CA SER A 5 -16.51 -35.98 22.58
C SER A 5 -15.76 -36.08 21.24
N LEU A 6 -15.66 -34.97 20.51
CA LEU A 6 -14.94 -34.94 19.24
C LEU A 6 -13.42 -35.06 19.43
N SER A 7 -12.88 -34.36 20.44
CA SER A 7 -11.44 -34.37 20.73
C SER A 7 -10.93 -35.76 21.15
N GLU A 8 -11.73 -36.51 21.93
CA GLU A 8 -11.39 -37.88 22.33
C GLU A 8 -11.45 -38.86 21.15
N LYS A 9 -12.44 -38.70 20.26
CA LYS A 9 -12.57 -39.52 19.06
C LYS A 9 -11.38 -39.34 18.12
N LEU A 10 -10.92 -38.10 17.96
CA LEU A 10 -9.74 -37.77 17.16
C LEU A 10 -8.46 -38.36 17.77
N ARG A 11 -8.29 -38.28 19.09
CA ARG A 11 -7.14 -38.91 19.78
C ARG A 11 -7.11 -40.43 19.62
N ARG A 12 -8.28 -41.10 19.71
CA ARG A 12 -8.38 -42.56 19.47
C ARG A 12 -7.99 -42.97 18.06
N MET A 13 -8.17 -42.10 17.08
CA MET A 13 -7.77 -42.31 15.68
C MET A 13 -6.29 -41.97 15.43
N GLY A 14 -5.50 -41.69 16.47
CA GLY A 14 -4.09 -41.33 16.35
C GLY A 14 -3.83 -39.89 15.91
N ILE A 15 -4.87 -39.06 15.81
CA ILE A 15 -4.74 -37.65 15.44
C ILE A 15 -4.32 -36.87 16.69
N GLN A 16 -3.07 -36.46 16.74
CA GLN A 16 -2.57 -35.54 17.78
C GLN A 16 -3.08 -34.13 17.49
N ILE A 17 -4.00 -33.65 18.32
CA ILE A 17 -4.40 -32.24 18.32
C ILE A 17 -3.30 -31.45 19.04
N GLY A 18 -2.51 -30.71 18.25
CA GLY A 18 -1.46 -29.81 18.75
C GLY A 18 -0.06 -30.21 18.28
N VAL A 19 0.71 -29.20 17.90
CA VAL A 19 2.12 -29.35 17.53
C VAL A 19 2.94 -29.55 18.82
N GLN A 20 3.34 -30.79 19.13
CA GLN A 20 4.04 -31.12 20.39
C GLN A 20 5.47 -30.58 20.49
N LYS A 21 6.00 -29.98 19.42
CA LYS A 21 7.32 -29.36 19.40
C LYS A 21 7.17 -28.01 18.71
N PRO A 22 7.60 -26.89 19.32
CA PRO A 22 7.74 -25.66 18.56
C PRO A 22 8.58 -26.01 17.33
N LEU A 23 8.06 -25.77 16.13
CA LEU A 23 8.90 -25.78 14.95
C LEU A 23 9.97 -24.73 15.24
N GLU A 24 11.21 -25.16 15.50
CA GLU A 24 12.36 -24.28 15.49
C GLU A 24 12.42 -23.71 14.08
N SER A 25 11.75 -22.58 13.91
CA SER A 25 11.78 -21.83 12.68
C SER A 25 13.23 -21.42 12.55
N PRO A 26 13.95 -21.79 11.47
CA PRO A 26 15.29 -21.27 11.27
C PRO A 26 15.19 -19.75 11.44
N LYS A 27 16.00 -19.18 12.34
CA LYS A 27 16.06 -17.72 12.53
C LYS A 27 16.44 -17.14 11.16
N GLN A 28 15.44 -16.75 10.37
CA GLN A 28 15.67 -16.08 9.12
C GLN A 28 16.51 -14.86 9.46
N LEU A 29 17.71 -14.80 8.88
CA LEU A 29 18.56 -13.62 8.95
C LEU A 29 17.71 -12.46 8.41
N ARG A 30 17.25 -11.59 9.31
CA ARG A 30 16.53 -10.38 8.93
C ARG A 30 17.49 -9.51 8.16
N ARG A 31 17.31 -9.43 6.84
CA ARG A 31 18.06 -8.52 5.98
C ARG A 31 17.35 -7.18 6.01
N PRO A 32 18.04 -6.08 6.36
CA PRO A 32 17.46 -4.75 6.26
C PRO A 32 17.04 -4.46 4.81
N ILE A 33 15.91 -3.76 4.63
CA ILE A 33 15.33 -3.52 3.31
C ILE A 33 16.26 -2.74 2.38
N GLU A 34 17.06 -1.84 2.95
CA GLU A 34 18.07 -1.03 2.27
C GLU A 34 19.19 -1.87 1.62
N THR A 35 19.33 -3.14 2.01
CA THR A 35 20.29 -4.07 1.39
C THR A 35 19.73 -4.77 0.15
N VAL A 36 18.41 -4.67 -0.08
CA VAL A 36 17.68 -5.38 -1.15
C VAL A 36 17.10 -4.39 -2.16
N ILE A 37 16.65 -3.23 -1.68
CA ILE A 37 16.01 -2.21 -2.50
C ILE A 37 16.91 -0.97 -2.53
N PRO A 38 17.21 -0.40 -3.72
CA PRO A 38 18.03 0.80 -3.87
C PRO A 38 17.23 2.08 -3.52
N GLY A 39 16.58 2.08 -2.37
CA GLY A 39 15.81 3.22 -1.86
C GLY A 39 16.68 4.26 -1.16
N ARG A 40 16.01 5.28 -0.62
CA ARG A 40 16.61 6.39 0.12
C ARG A 40 15.84 6.67 1.40
N GLU A 41 16.54 7.26 2.34
CA GLU A 41 15.96 7.72 3.60
C GLU A 41 15.53 9.19 3.48
N ILE A 42 14.30 9.49 3.87
CA ILE A 42 13.70 10.82 3.89
C ILE A 42 13.47 11.21 5.34
N GLN A 43 13.94 12.41 5.72
CA GLN A 43 13.64 12.97 7.04
C GLN A 43 12.31 13.73 7.02
N THR A 44 11.50 13.48 8.04
CA THR A 44 10.23 14.16 8.29
C THR A 44 10.25 14.74 9.71
N ASN A 45 9.24 15.55 10.04
CA ASN A 45 9.08 16.08 11.41
C ASN A 45 8.79 14.98 12.45
N PHE A 46 8.48 13.76 12.01
CA PHE A 46 8.17 12.61 12.86
C PHE A 46 9.25 11.52 12.82
N GLY A 47 10.42 11.84 12.24
CA GLY A 47 11.54 10.91 12.11
C GLY A 47 11.74 10.44 10.67
N SER A 48 12.34 9.26 10.55
CA SER A 48 12.92 8.78 9.31
C SER A 48 11.99 7.84 8.54
N LEU A 49 11.95 7.98 7.22
CA LEU A 49 11.12 7.19 6.30
C LEU A 49 11.97 6.61 5.17
N PHE A 50 11.90 5.30 4.94
CA PHE A 50 12.54 4.69 3.77
C PHE A 50 11.61 4.70 2.56
N SER A 51 12.14 5.06 1.39
CA SER A 51 11.35 5.29 0.17
C SER A 51 12.09 4.91 -1.10
N LEU A 52 11.37 4.54 -2.15
CA LEU A 52 11.92 4.32 -3.49
C LEU A 52 11.12 5.14 -4.51
N GLY A 53 11.83 6.04 -5.20
CA GLY A 53 11.27 6.88 -6.23
C GLY A 53 11.45 6.26 -7.61
N HIS A 54 10.42 6.39 -8.44
CA HIS A 54 10.43 6.04 -9.86
C HIS A 54 9.95 7.22 -10.69
N SER A 55 10.50 7.39 -11.88
CA SER A 55 10.03 8.38 -12.85
C SER A 55 9.87 7.71 -14.20
N TYR A 56 8.66 7.74 -14.74
CA TYR A 56 8.35 7.18 -16.04
C TYR A 56 8.12 8.32 -17.03
N PRO A 57 8.96 8.46 -18.08
CA PRO A 57 8.78 9.48 -19.11
C PRO A 57 7.56 9.20 -20.00
N GLN A 58 7.16 10.18 -20.81
CA GLN A 58 6.00 10.08 -21.69
C GLN A 58 6.04 8.92 -22.69
N ASP A 59 7.23 8.56 -23.15
CA ASP A 59 7.47 7.48 -24.10
C ASP A 59 7.56 6.09 -23.43
N TYR A 60 7.49 6.02 -22.10
CA TYR A 60 7.52 4.75 -21.39
C TYR A 60 6.24 3.93 -21.63
N LEU A 61 6.45 2.67 -22.02
CA LEU A 61 5.40 1.68 -22.21
C LEU A 61 5.41 0.66 -21.07
N HIS A 62 4.28 0.51 -20.40
CA HIS A 62 4.03 -0.63 -19.53
C HIS A 62 3.42 -1.77 -20.36
N GLY A 63 4.28 -2.70 -20.78
CA GLY A 63 3.91 -3.71 -21.77
C GLY A 63 3.65 -3.05 -23.13
N ARG A 64 2.38 -3.01 -23.56
CA ARG A 64 1.95 -2.34 -24.80
C ARG A 64 1.19 -1.04 -24.57
N GLN A 65 1.01 -0.65 -23.31
CA GLN A 65 0.20 0.51 -22.95
C GLN A 65 1.13 1.67 -22.54
N PRO A 66 0.94 2.88 -23.08
CA PRO A 66 1.62 4.06 -22.56
C PRO A 66 1.15 4.32 -21.13
N VAL A 67 2.05 4.81 -20.28
CA VAL A 67 1.69 5.18 -18.90
C VAL A 67 0.90 6.49 -18.86
N LEU A 68 1.19 7.44 -19.76
CA LEU A 68 0.38 8.64 -19.91
C LEU A 68 -0.88 8.30 -20.71
N PRO A 69 -2.08 8.58 -20.17
CA PRO A 69 -3.32 8.33 -20.90
C PRO A 69 -3.42 9.25 -22.11
N GLN A 70 -3.85 8.68 -23.23
CA GLN A 70 -4.01 9.38 -24.50
C GLN A 70 -5.41 10.02 -24.67
N HIS A 71 -6.30 9.78 -23.71
CA HIS A 71 -7.70 10.20 -23.79
C HIS A 71 -8.10 11.08 -22.60
N PRO A 72 -9.03 12.03 -22.80
CA PRO A 72 -9.53 12.87 -21.73
C PRO A 72 -10.22 12.07 -20.61
N ILE A 73 -10.10 12.57 -19.39
CA ILE A 73 -10.64 11.92 -18.18
C ILE A 73 -12.09 12.27 -17.85
N TYR A 74 -12.74 13.17 -18.59
CA TYR A 74 -14.12 13.60 -18.29
C TYR A 74 -15.11 12.43 -18.26
N GLY A 75 -14.89 11.37 -19.06
CA GLY A 75 -15.73 10.17 -19.05
C GLY A 75 -15.65 9.43 -17.71
N LEU A 76 -14.44 9.32 -17.15
CA LEU A 76 -14.21 8.70 -15.85
C LEU A 76 -14.84 9.53 -14.71
N ALA A 77 -14.74 10.86 -14.78
CA ALA A 77 -15.39 11.76 -13.81
C ALA A 77 -16.92 11.56 -13.79
N ARG A 78 -17.55 11.42 -14.96
CA ARG A 78 -19.00 11.14 -15.06
C ARG A 78 -19.37 9.77 -14.53
N TRP A 79 -18.65 8.72 -14.90
CA TRP A 79 -18.92 7.36 -14.43
C TRP A 79 -18.71 7.19 -12.93
N SER A 80 -17.74 7.91 -12.37
CA SER A 80 -17.51 7.96 -10.92
C SER A 80 -18.49 8.84 -10.15
N ARG A 81 -19.38 9.56 -10.85
CA ARG A 81 -20.38 10.51 -10.31
C ARG A 81 -19.72 11.68 -9.55
N VAL A 82 -18.62 12.20 -10.10
CA VAL A 82 -17.86 13.32 -9.53
C VAL A 82 -17.67 14.40 -10.61
N PRO A 83 -18.75 15.09 -11.03
CA PRO A 83 -18.72 16.05 -12.14
C PRO A 83 -17.77 17.23 -11.94
N GLU A 84 -17.44 17.58 -10.69
CA GLU A 84 -16.46 18.60 -10.33
C GLU A 84 -15.03 18.28 -10.82
N LEU A 85 -14.74 17.02 -11.14
CA LEU A 85 -13.46 16.59 -11.70
C LEU A 85 -13.40 16.69 -13.23
N GLU A 86 -14.50 17.00 -13.93
CA GLU A 86 -14.52 17.06 -15.41
C GLU A 86 -13.55 18.11 -15.97
N GLN A 87 -13.34 19.21 -15.24
CA GLN A 87 -12.46 20.32 -15.64
C GLN A 87 -11.04 20.19 -15.08
N LYS A 88 -10.75 19.10 -14.36
CA LYS A 88 -9.44 18.89 -13.74
C LYS A 88 -8.52 18.17 -14.71
N ASN A 89 -7.25 18.55 -14.67
CA ASN A 89 -6.14 17.85 -15.32
C ASN A 89 -5.61 16.73 -14.42
N LEU A 90 -5.01 15.72 -15.06
CA LEU A 90 -4.45 14.53 -14.41
C LEU A 90 -3.27 14.81 -13.49
N ASP A 91 -2.56 15.91 -13.70
CA ASP A 91 -1.48 16.39 -12.83
C ASP A 91 -1.97 16.87 -11.45
N GLN A 92 -3.29 17.03 -11.29
CA GLN A 92 -3.92 17.32 -9.99
C GLN A 92 -4.43 16.06 -9.29
N PHE A 93 -4.19 14.86 -9.85
CA PHE A 93 -4.67 13.61 -9.27
C PHE A 93 -3.51 12.80 -8.68
N ILE A 94 -3.80 12.10 -7.59
CA ILE A 94 -2.92 11.10 -6.97
C ILE A 94 -3.46 9.71 -7.29
N PHE A 95 -2.59 8.81 -7.69
CA PHE A 95 -2.86 7.38 -7.79
C PHE A 95 -2.27 6.73 -6.55
N LEU A 96 -3.05 5.92 -5.84
CA LEU A 96 -2.65 5.34 -4.57
C LEU A 96 -3.05 3.87 -4.50
N ASP A 97 -2.15 3.07 -3.94
CA ASP A 97 -2.34 1.66 -3.63
C ASP A 97 -1.54 1.31 -2.37
N THR A 98 -2.06 0.41 -1.55
CA THR A 98 -1.43 0.00 -0.28
C THR A 98 -1.25 -1.51 -0.19
N GLU A 99 -0.11 -1.91 0.36
CA GLU A 99 0.12 -3.29 0.79
C GLU A 99 0.05 -3.36 2.30
N THR A 100 -0.71 -4.34 2.81
CA THR A 100 -1.08 -4.39 4.23
C THR A 100 -0.75 -5.74 4.86
N THR A 101 -0.52 -5.74 6.18
CA THR A 101 -0.21 -6.97 6.93
C THR A 101 -1.40 -7.93 7.08
N GLY A 102 -2.61 -7.53 6.67
CA GLY A 102 -3.82 -8.34 6.79
C GLY A 102 -4.98 -7.79 5.96
N LEU A 103 -5.92 -8.66 5.60
CA LEU A 103 -7.04 -8.35 4.70
C LEU A 103 -8.25 -7.72 5.40
N SER A 104 -8.36 -7.93 6.71
CA SER A 104 -9.42 -7.35 7.54
C SER A 104 -8.87 -6.09 8.21
N GLY A 105 -9.40 -4.91 7.90
CA GLY A 105 -9.00 -3.62 8.47
C GLY A 105 -9.26 -3.46 9.98
N GLY A 106 -9.17 -4.53 10.76
CA GLY A 106 -9.26 -4.54 12.21
C GLY A 106 -7.96 -4.10 12.90
N THR A 107 -7.93 -4.20 14.23
CA THR A 107 -6.79 -3.79 15.05
C THR A 107 -5.53 -4.61 14.70
N GLY A 108 -4.46 -3.91 14.33
CA GLY A 108 -3.16 -4.51 13.99
C GLY A 108 -2.85 -4.61 12.49
N THR A 109 -3.78 -4.26 11.61
CA THR A 109 -3.50 -4.14 10.17
C THR A 109 -2.72 -2.86 9.88
N MET A 110 -1.55 -2.98 9.28
CA MET A 110 -0.67 -1.86 8.95
C MET A 110 -0.41 -1.81 7.46
N ALA A 111 -0.47 -0.63 6.86
CA ALA A 111 0.02 -0.40 5.50
C ALA A 111 1.55 -0.40 5.52
N PHE A 112 2.16 -1.56 5.27
CA PHE A 112 3.61 -1.69 5.34
C PHE A 112 4.32 -1.14 4.10
N MET A 113 3.58 -0.97 3.00
CA MET A 113 4.02 -0.24 1.83
C MET A 113 2.87 0.61 1.30
N VAL A 114 3.16 1.86 0.93
CA VAL A 114 2.20 2.75 0.26
C VAL A 114 2.83 3.22 -1.03
N GLY A 115 2.24 2.82 -2.16
CA GLY A 115 2.61 3.31 -3.48
C GLY A 115 1.76 4.52 -3.82
N VAL A 116 2.40 5.62 -4.20
CA VAL A 116 1.73 6.81 -4.71
C VAL A 116 2.35 7.29 -6.00
N ALA A 117 1.54 7.84 -6.89
CA ALA A 117 2.01 8.45 -8.12
C ALA A 117 1.21 9.68 -8.51
N ARG A 118 1.85 10.62 -9.20
CA ARG A 118 1.21 11.79 -9.81
C ARG A 118 1.89 12.16 -11.12
N PHE A 119 1.13 12.75 -12.03
CA PHE A 119 1.72 13.31 -13.25
C PHE A 119 2.38 14.65 -12.95
N GLN A 120 3.56 14.87 -13.52
CA GLN A 120 4.33 16.11 -13.38
C GLN A 120 4.87 16.54 -14.75
N GLY A 121 4.08 17.31 -15.49
CA GLY A 121 4.36 17.56 -16.91
C GLY A 121 4.27 16.24 -17.70
N GLU A 122 5.30 15.93 -18.48
CA GLU A 122 5.34 14.76 -19.38
C GLU A 122 5.89 13.49 -18.73
N ARG A 123 5.71 13.32 -17.41
CA ARG A 123 6.18 12.13 -16.68
C ARG A 123 5.22 11.74 -15.56
N LEU A 124 5.19 10.45 -15.25
CA LEU A 124 4.59 9.93 -14.03
C LEU A 124 5.69 9.81 -12.96
N ALA A 125 5.60 10.62 -11.90
CA ALA A 125 6.43 10.49 -10.72
C ALA A 125 5.73 9.55 -9.74
N MET A 126 6.42 8.49 -9.31
CA MET A 126 5.92 7.51 -8.36
C MET A 126 6.88 7.42 -7.17
N GLU A 127 6.33 7.23 -5.98
CA GLU A 127 7.06 6.98 -4.75
C GLU A 127 6.46 5.76 -4.05
N GLN A 128 7.32 4.86 -3.58
CA GLN A 128 6.93 3.76 -2.70
C GLN A 128 7.49 4.03 -1.32
N PHE A 129 6.62 4.24 -0.35
CA PHE A 129 6.99 4.41 1.05
C PHE A 129 6.95 3.05 1.75
N PHE A 130 7.98 2.74 2.55
CA PHE A 130 8.09 1.46 3.25
C PHE A 130 8.12 1.68 4.75
N LEU A 131 7.26 0.95 5.46
CA LEU A 131 7.22 0.93 6.92
C LEU A 131 8.17 -0.16 7.43
N ARG A 132 9.40 0.21 7.83
CA ARG A 132 10.39 -0.79 8.31
C ARG A 132 10.04 -1.32 9.69
N ASN A 133 9.39 -0.47 10.50
CA ASN A 133 8.90 -0.80 11.82
C ASN A 133 7.69 0.09 12.18
N PRO A 134 6.84 -0.31 13.13
CA PRO A 134 5.63 0.45 13.49
C PRO A 134 5.86 1.88 13.98
N ALA A 135 7.04 2.19 14.54
CA ALA A 135 7.31 3.54 15.04
C ALA A 135 7.52 4.57 13.90
N GLU A 136 7.73 4.10 12.67
CA GLU A 136 7.90 4.96 11.48
C GLU A 136 6.55 5.37 10.84
N GLU A 137 5.41 4.94 11.38
CA GLU A 137 4.08 5.18 10.77
C GLU A 137 3.78 6.68 10.64
N ALA A 138 4.07 7.47 11.67
CA ALA A 138 3.90 8.92 11.60
C ALA A 138 4.81 9.58 10.56
N ALA A 139 6.04 9.08 10.39
CA ALA A 139 6.95 9.58 9.36
C ALA A 139 6.45 9.22 7.95
N LEU A 140 5.91 8.00 7.78
CA LEU A 140 5.29 7.55 6.54
C LEU A 140 4.11 8.45 6.15
N LEU A 141 3.18 8.69 7.08
CA LEU A 141 2.01 9.52 6.82
C LEU A 141 2.39 10.96 6.49
N ALA A 142 3.39 11.53 7.15
CA ALA A 142 3.90 12.87 6.82
C ALA A 142 4.55 12.92 5.43
N GLY A 143 5.27 11.87 5.04
CA GLY A 143 5.82 11.74 3.69
C GLY A 143 4.71 11.65 2.63
N LEU A 144 3.66 10.89 2.92
CA LEU A 144 2.48 10.73 2.08
C LEU A 144 1.71 12.05 1.93
N GLU A 145 1.43 12.74 3.02
CA GLU A 145 0.76 14.05 3.03
C GLU A 145 1.52 15.05 2.15
N LYS A 146 2.84 15.13 2.32
CA LYS A 146 3.70 15.99 1.51
C LYS A 146 3.67 15.62 0.02
N PHE A 147 3.59 14.34 -0.32
CA PHE A 147 3.51 13.91 -1.72
C PHE A 147 2.16 14.25 -2.35
N CYS A 148 1.09 14.15 -1.56
CA CYS A 148 -0.30 14.42 -1.95
C CYS A 148 -0.68 15.91 -1.92
N ASP A 149 0.20 16.78 -1.43
CA ASP A 149 -0.10 18.21 -1.28
C ASP A 149 -0.55 18.86 -2.60
N GLY A 150 -1.59 19.70 -2.51
CA GLY A 150 -2.21 20.42 -3.63
C GLY A 150 -3.03 19.56 -4.60
N MET A 151 -3.26 18.28 -4.31
CA MET A 151 -3.96 17.37 -5.21
C MET A 151 -5.48 17.43 -4.99
N ALA A 152 -6.25 17.35 -6.08
CA ALA A 152 -7.70 17.52 -6.09
C ALA A 152 -8.46 16.20 -5.93
N ALA A 153 -7.84 15.06 -6.25
CA ALA A 153 -8.50 13.76 -6.17
C ALA A 153 -7.50 12.61 -5.96
N VAL A 154 -8.01 11.53 -5.35
CA VAL A 154 -7.28 10.26 -5.21
C VAL A 154 -7.97 9.19 -6.05
N VAL A 155 -7.18 8.52 -6.89
CA VAL A 155 -7.57 7.42 -7.76
C VAL A 155 -7.01 6.13 -7.16
N THR A 156 -7.88 5.17 -6.88
CA THR A 156 -7.53 3.87 -6.28
C THR A 156 -8.36 2.77 -6.93
N TYR A 157 -7.97 1.52 -6.72
CA TYR A 157 -8.82 0.37 -7.02
C TYR A 157 -9.41 -0.17 -5.73
N ASN A 158 -10.73 -0.05 -5.55
CA ASN A 158 -11.44 -0.40 -4.30
C ASN A 158 -11.00 0.34 -3.03
N GLY A 159 -10.18 1.39 -3.13
CA GLY A 159 -9.58 2.02 -1.95
C GLY A 159 -10.53 2.77 -1.02
N LYS A 160 -11.76 3.07 -1.44
CA LYS A 160 -12.82 3.54 -0.51
C LYS A 160 -13.12 2.52 0.59
N SER A 161 -12.95 1.23 0.32
CA SER A 161 -13.24 0.14 1.25
C SER A 161 -12.00 -0.41 1.94
N PHE A 162 -10.80 -0.23 1.35
CA PHE A 162 -9.57 -0.86 1.83
C PHE A 162 -8.50 0.18 2.17
N ASP A 163 -7.89 0.82 1.17
CA ASP A 163 -6.72 1.70 1.35
C ASP A 163 -7.00 2.92 2.25
N ILE A 164 -8.01 3.71 1.91
CA ILE A 164 -8.29 5.00 2.54
C ILE A 164 -8.70 4.83 4.01
N PRO A 165 -9.59 3.87 4.38
CA PRO A 165 -9.88 3.63 5.80
C PRO A 165 -8.64 3.25 6.63
N ILE A 166 -7.71 2.47 6.08
CA ILE A 166 -6.50 2.06 6.82
C ILE A 166 -5.59 3.27 7.07
N LEU A 167 -5.45 4.16 6.09
CA LEU A 167 -4.63 5.37 6.22
C LEU A 167 -5.28 6.43 7.14
N ASN A 168 -6.62 6.56 7.12
CA ASN A 168 -7.34 7.57 7.92
C ASN A 168 -7.55 7.20 9.39
N THR A 169 -7.36 5.92 9.77
CA THR A 169 -7.55 5.44 11.15
C THR A 169 -6.25 5.53 11.98
N ARG A 170 -5.33 6.40 11.57
CA ARG A 170 -3.99 6.57 12.13
C ARG A 170 -3.71 8.04 12.44
#